data_AF-A0A9E1BGI4-F1
#
_entry.id   AF-A0A9E1BGI4-F1
#
_cell.length_a   1.000
_cell.length_b   1.000
_cell.length_c   1.000
_cell.angle_alpha   90.00
_cell.angle_beta   90.00
_cell.angle_gamma   90.00
#
_symmetry.space_group_name_H-M   'P 1'
#
loop_
_entity.id
_entity.type
_entity.pdbx_description
1 polymer ?
#
loop_
_entity_poly.entity_id
_entity_poly.type
_entity_poly.pdbx_seq_one_letter_code
_entity_poly.pdbx_strand_id
1 'polypeptide(L)'
;DPVNEIYEHDGRVFEFVDTAGIRKRGKIEGIERYALNRTEKILEETDVALLVLDSSEPLTELDERIAGIASKFELGVIIVLNKWDKSSEEFDELCKEIKDRFKFLSYAPIISVSALGGKRVHKIYPLIVEIYKNYTQKIQTSKLNEVIGEATKTHPLPRDKGRVVKIYYAVQFKTAPIMIALIMNRPKCLHFSYKRYLTNKLRESFNLTGVPIVLIPKKRGESDENKEQ
;
A
#
# COMPACT_ATOMS: atom_id res chain seq x y z
N ASP A 1 -21.52 -18.18 -4.01
CA ASP A 1 -20.09 -18.27 -3.64
C ASP A 1 -19.29 -17.19 -4.33
N PRO A 2 -18.17 -16.69 -3.74
CA PRO A 2 -17.21 -15.93 -4.52
C PRO A 2 -16.63 -16.88 -5.57
N VAL A 3 -16.86 -16.58 -6.84
CA VAL A 3 -16.28 -17.29 -7.98
C VAL A 3 -15.00 -16.53 -8.31
N ASN A 4 -13.85 -17.12 -8.00
CA ASN A 4 -12.59 -16.58 -8.50
C ASN A 4 -12.61 -16.71 -10.03
N GLU A 5 -12.31 -15.63 -10.74
CA GLU A 5 -12.29 -15.62 -12.20
C GLU A 5 -10.84 -15.54 -12.66
N ILE A 6 -10.42 -16.54 -13.43
CA ILE A 6 -9.09 -16.59 -14.02
C ILE A 6 -9.18 -16.00 -15.43
N TYR A 7 -8.34 -15.00 -15.69
CA TYR A 7 -8.28 -14.30 -16.96
C TYR A 7 -6.85 -14.23 -17.48
N GLU A 8 -6.64 -14.59 -18.75
CA GLU A 8 -5.34 -14.45 -19.41
C GLU A 8 -5.30 -13.15 -20.23
N HIS A 9 -4.27 -12.33 -20.02
CA HIS A 9 -4.05 -11.09 -20.74
C HIS A 9 -2.55 -10.89 -21.00
N ASP A 10 -2.17 -10.66 -22.25
CA ASP A 10 -0.77 -10.47 -22.67
C ASP A 10 0.18 -11.55 -22.14
N GLY A 11 -0.26 -12.83 -22.16
CA GLY A 11 0.51 -13.97 -21.69
C GLY A 11 0.72 -14.01 -20.17
N ARG A 12 -0.08 -13.25 -19.40
CA ARG A 12 -0.11 -13.29 -17.94
C ARG A 12 -1.47 -13.75 -17.45
N VAL A 13 -1.47 -14.55 -16.39
CA VAL A 13 -2.68 -15.03 -15.73
C VAL A 13 -3.01 -14.09 -14.57
N PHE A 14 -4.23 -13.58 -14.56
CA PHE A 14 -4.80 -12.76 -13.50
C PHE A 14 -5.90 -13.57 -12.83
N GLU A 15 -5.86 -13.64 -11.50
CA GLU A 15 -6.98 -14.17 -10.71
C GLU A 15 -7.72 -13.00 -10.08
N PHE A 16 -8.94 -12.76 -10.54
CA PHE A 16 -9.84 -11.79 -9.94
C PHE A 16 -10.63 -12.46 -8.84
N VAL A 17 -10.36 -12.04 -7.61
CA VAL A 17 -11.11 -12.50 -6.44
C VAL A 17 -12.28 -11.56 -6.20
N ASP A 18 -13.51 -12.01 -6.48
CA ASP A 18 -14.71 -11.18 -6.37
C ASP A 18 -15.00 -10.77 -4.91
N THR A 19 -15.23 -9.47 -4.74
CA THR A 19 -15.50 -8.81 -3.46
C THR A 19 -16.94 -8.31 -3.34
N ALA A 20 -17.91 -8.80 -4.13
CA ALA A 20 -19.34 -8.55 -3.90
C ALA A 20 -19.74 -8.77 -2.42
N GLY A 21 -19.00 -9.61 -1.69
CA GLY A 21 -19.08 -9.76 -0.23
C GLY A 21 -18.56 -8.58 0.62
N ILE A 22 -17.49 -7.87 0.23
CA ILE A 22 -16.90 -6.76 1.01
C ILE A 22 -17.85 -5.55 1.07
N ARG A 23 -18.46 -5.15 -0.06
CA ARG A 23 -19.45 -4.06 -0.09
C ARG A 23 -20.75 -4.40 0.65
N LYS A 24 -21.24 -5.64 0.52
CA LYS A 24 -22.43 -6.11 1.27
C LYS A 24 -22.18 -6.15 2.78
N ARG A 25 -20.98 -6.53 3.22
CA ARG A 25 -20.61 -6.61 4.65
C ARG A 25 -20.33 -5.26 5.30
N GLY A 26 -19.91 -4.24 4.52
CA GLY A 26 -19.76 -2.88 5.02
C GLY A 26 -21.07 -2.18 5.41
N LYS A 27 -22.22 -2.66 4.89
CA LYS A 27 -23.58 -2.16 5.19
C LYS A 27 -24.26 -2.85 6.38
N ILE A 28 -23.73 -3.96 6.89
CA ILE A 28 -24.40 -4.78 7.92
C ILE A 28 -23.69 -4.58 9.25
N GLU A 29 -24.32 -3.90 10.20
CA GLU A 29 -23.97 -4.02 11.62
C GLU A 29 -24.30 -5.46 12.07
N GLY A 30 -23.29 -6.19 12.53
CA GLY A 30 -23.40 -7.60 12.89
C GLY A 30 -22.81 -8.52 11.82
N ILE A 31 -21.48 -8.51 11.70
CA ILE A 31 -20.80 -9.45 10.80
C ILE A 31 -20.69 -10.79 11.53
N GLU A 32 -21.32 -11.84 10.99
CA GLU A 32 -21.05 -13.21 11.40
C GLU A 32 -19.53 -13.48 11.32
N ARG A 33 -18.93 -13.94 12.43
CA ARG A 33 -17.48 -14.13 12.58
C ARG A 33 -16.83 -14.93 11.44
N TYR A 34 -17.57 -15.85 10.83
CA TYR A 34 -17.12 -16.67 9.68
C TYR A 34 -16.99 -15.88 8.37
N ALA A 35 -17.85 -14.88 8.16
CA ALA A 35 -17.78 -13.99 7.01
C ALA A 35 -16.51 -13.13 7.06
N LEU A 36 -16.15 -12.58 8.24
CA LEU A 36 -14.91 -11.82 8.44
C LEU A 36 -13.67 -12.64 8.09
N ASN A 37 -13.51 -13.81 8.71
CA ASN A 37 -12.30 -14.63 8.56
C ASN A 37 -12.02 -15.03 7.10
N ARG A 38 -13.06 -15.31 6.30
CA ARG A 38 -12.89 -15.66 4.87
C ARG A 38 -12.41 -14.48 4.04
N THR A 39 -12.89 -13.26 4.32
CA THR A 39 -12.42 -12.06 3.62
C THR A 39 -11.00 -11.72 4.02
N GLU A 40 -10.65 -11.86 5.30
CA GLU A 40 -9.28 -11.61 5.75
C GLU A 40 -8.29 -12.56 5.06
N LYS A 41 -8.60 -13.86 5.00
CA LYS A 41 -7.75 -14.83 4.29
C LYS A 41 -7.57 -14.50 2.80
N ILE A 42 -8.64 -14.09 2.12
CA ILE A 42 -8.56 -13.66 0.71
C ILE A 42 -7.62 -12.46 0.57
N LEU A 43 -7.71 -11.48 1.47
CA LEU A 43 -6.88 -10.29 1.42
C LEU A 43 -5.42 -10.61 1.78
N GLU A 44 -5.15 -11.57 2.66
CA GLU A 44 -3.79 -12.03 2.97
C GLU A 44 -3.09 -12.68 1.76
N GLU A 45 -3.87 -13.32 0.88
CA GLU A 45 -3.39 -13.97 -0.35
C GLU A 45 -3.44 -13.02 -1.57
N THR A 46 -3.95 -11.80 -1.41
CA THR A 46 -4.06 -10.81 -2.49
C THR A 46 -2.77 -10.01 -2.63
N ASP A 47 -2.31 -9.75 -3.86
CA ASP A 47 -1.15 -8.88 -4.11
C ASP A 47 -1.56 -7.41 -4.36
N VAL A 48 -2.60 -7.19 -5.16
CA VAL A 48 -3.02 -5.86 -5.63
C VAL A 48 -4.53 -5.70 -5.50
N ALA A 49 -4.95 -4.62 -4.83
CA ALA A 49 -6.34 -4.21 -4.71
C ALA A 49 -6.69 -3.08 -5.70
N LEU A 50 -7.80 -3.24 -6.41
CA LEU A 50 -8.44 -2.17 -7.18
C LEU A 50 -9.51 -1.49 -6.31
N LEU A 51 -9.21 -0.31 -5.78
CA LEU A 51 -10.18 0.51 -5.07
C LEU A 51 -11.03 1.29 -6.08
N VAL A 52 -12.15 0.72 -6.48
CA VAL A 52 -13.07 1.33 -7.46
C VAL A 52 -14.03 2.29 -6.75
N LEU A 53 -13.90 3.58 -7.04
CA LEU A 53 -14.75 4.66 -6.54
C LEU A 53 -15.66 5.18 -7.66
N ASP A 54 -16.86 5.62 -7.30
CA ASP A 54 -17.77 6.28 -8.23
C ASP A 54 -17.44 7.77 -8.28
N SER A 55 -16.97 8.28 -9.42
CA SER A 55 -16.60 9.70 -9.55
C SER A 55 -17.80 10.63 -9.79
N SER A 56 -19.02 10.09 -9.86
CA SER A 56 -20.25 10.88 -9.99
C SER A 56 -20.96 11.10 -8.65
N GLU A 57 -20.45 10.52 -7.57
CA GLU A 57 -20.97 10.66 -6.22
C GLU A 57 -19.87 11.17 -5.26
N PRO A 58 -20.21 11.94 -4.21
CA PRO A 58 -19.25 12.34 -3.20
C PRO A 58 -18.66 11.13 -2.46
N LEU A 59 -17.41 11.25 -2.00
CA LEU A 59 -16.75 10.20 -1.23
C LEU A 59 -17.49 9.91 0.08
N THR A 60 -17.77 8.64 0.35
CA THR A 60 -18.51 8.20 1.55
C THR A 60 -17.58 7.66 2.64
N GLU A 61 -18.09 7.54 3.87
CA GLU A 61 -17.35 6.86 4.96
C GLU A 61 -17.09 5.38 4.65
N LEU A 62 -17.96 4.75 3.85
CA LEU A 62 -17.78 3.37 3.43
C LEU A 62 -16.55 3.23 2.52
N ASP A 63 -16.32 4.19 1.62
CA ASP A 63 -15.14 4.22 0.75
C ASP A 63 -13.85 4.32 1.59
N GLU A 64 -13.85 5.18 2.61
CA GLU A 64 -12.73 5.31 3.54
C GLU A 64 -12.48 4.03 4.34
N ARG A 65 -13.54 3.38 4.81
CA ARG A 65 -13.45 2.10 5.53
C ARG A 65 -12.87 0.99 4.65
N ILE A 66 -13.32 0.89 3.40
CA ILE A 66 -12.80 -0.10 2.43
C ILE A 66 -11.34 0.19 2.08
N ALA A 67 -10.99 1.46 1.86
CA ALA A 67 -9.61 1.89 1.65
C ALA A 67 -8.73 1.51 2.85
N GLY A 68 -9.22 1.70 4.07
CA GLY A 68 -8.53 1.32 5.31
C GLY A 68 -8.27 -0.18 5.41
N ILE A 69 -9.18 -1.02 4.91
CA ILE A 69 -8.97 -2.47 4.82
C ILE A 69 -7.79 -2.79 3.90
N ALA A 70 -7.74 -2.25 2.68
CA ALA A 70 -6.63 -2.50 1.75
C ALA A 70 -5.27 -2.09 2.35
N SER A 71 -5.24 -0.98 3.08
CA SER A 71 -4.06 -0.52 3.80
C SER A 71 -3.64 -1.46 4.95
N LYS A 72 -4.61 -2.00 5.72
CA LYS A 72 -4.36 -2.95 6.82
C LYS A 72 -3.64 -4.21 6.35
N PHE A 73 -4.02 -4.72 5.17
CA PHE A 73 -3.40 -5.91 4.58
C PHE A 73 -2.14 -5.61 3.77
N GLU A 74 -1.69 -4.35 3.78
CA GLU A 74 -0.44 -3.93 3.12
C GLU A 74 -0.40 -4.37 1.64
N LEU A 75 -1.52 -4.19 0.94
CA LEU A 75 -1.66 -4.55 -0.47
C LEU A 75 -1.03 -3.49 -1.38
N GLY A 76 -0.61 -3.88 -2.59
CA GLY A 76 -0.49 -2.92 -3.68
C GLY A 76 -1.87 -2.33 -3.97
N VAL A 77 -1.98 -1.02 -4.25
CA VAL A 77 -3.29 -0.39 -4.44
C VAL A 77 -3.32 0.48 -5.69
N ILE A 78 -4.39 0.35 -6.47
CA ILE A 78 -4.78 1.27 -7.53
C ILE A 78 -6.12 1.88 -7.15
N ILE A 79 -6.22 3.20 -7.16
CA ILE A 79 -7.51 3.88 -7.00
C ILE A 79 -8.10 4.13 -8.39
N VAL A 80 -9.25 3.54 -8.66
CA VAL A 80 -9.94 3.60 -9.95
C VAL A 80 -11.19 4.46 -9.82
N LEU A 81 -11.16 5.65 -10.42
CA LEU A 81 -12.31 6.55 -10.54
C LEU A 81 -13.17 6.12 -11.72
N ASN A 82 -14.24 5.37 -11.45
CA ASN A 82 -15.17 4.89 -12.45
C ASN A 82 -16.34 5.85 -12.66
N LYS A 83 -17.00 5.75 -13.82
CA LYS A 83 -18.03 6.69 -14.31
C LYS A 83 -17.49 8.11 -14.52
N TRP A 84 -16.23 8.22 -14.94
CA TRP A 84 -15.59 9.52 -15.19
C TRP A 84 -16.31 10.37 -16.25
N ASP A 85 -17.04 9.73 -17.16
CA ASP A 85 -17.92 10.40 -18.13
C ASP A 85 -19.06 11.22 -17.50
N LYS A 86 -19.40 10.95 -16.24
CA LYS A 86 -20.47 11.62 -15.48
C LYS A 86 -19.94 12.50 -14.35
N SER A 87 -18.62 12.61 -14.20
CA SER A 87 -18.06 13.42 -13.12
C SER A 87 -18.27 14.91 -13.40
N SER A 88 -18.70 15.65 -12.38
CA SER A 88 -18.81 17.11 -12.40
C SER A 88 -17.57 17.82 -11.85
N GLU A 89 -16.63 17.07 -11.25
CA GLU A 89 -15.43 17.59 -10.60
C GLU A 89 -14.21 17.53 -11.53
N GLU A 90 -13.24 18.40 -11.29
CA GLU A 90 -11.95 18.32 -11.97
C GLU A 90 -11.12 17.15 -11.42
N PHE A 91 -10.37 16.48 -12.30
CA PHE A 91 -9.57 15.31 -11.92
C PHE A 91 -8.57 15.61 -10.78
N ASP A 92 -7.92 16.77 -10.85
CA ASP A 92 -6.89 17.14 -9.88
C ASP A 92 -7.49 17.50 -8.50
N GLU A 93 -8.69 18.08 -8.49
CA GLU A 93 -9.43 18.39 -7.27
C GLU A 93 -9.84 17.12 -6.53
N LEU A 94 -10.49 16.19 -7.24
CA LEU A 94 -10.88 14.90 -6.65
C LEU A 94 -9.67 14.07 -6.24
N CYS A 95 -8.57 14.10 -7.01
CA CYS A 95 -7.32 13.45 -6.62
C CYS A 95 -6.74 14.02 -5.33
N LYS A 96 -6.85 15.34 -5.12
CA LYS A 96 -6.40 16.00 -3.89
C LYS A 96 -7.28 15.60 -2.71
N GLU A 97 -8.59 15.61 -2.88
CA GLU A 97 -9.54 15.16 -1.85
C GLU A 97 -9.26 13.71 -1.43
N ILE A 98 -9.08 12.82 -2.41
CA ILE A 98 -8.75 11.40 -2.16
C ILE A 98 -7.45 11.26 -1.40
N LYS A 99 -6.40 12.00 -1.77
CA LYS A 99 -5.11 11.96 -1.05
C LYS A 99 -5.22 12.51 0.38
N ASP A 100 -6.10 13.47 0.60
CA ASP A 100 -6.33 14.08 1.91
C ASP A 100 -7.21 13.20 2.82
N ARG A 101 -8.21 12.50 2.28
CA ARG A 101 -9.01 11.53 3.03
C ARG A 101 -8.25 10.23 3.24
N PHE A 102 -7.69 9.65 2.18
CA PHE A 102 -6.99 8.37 2.21
C PHE A 102 -5.47 8.56 2.36
N LYS A 103 -5.02 9.35 3.35
CA LYS A 103 -3.58 9.65 3.57
C LYS A 103 -2.71 8.40 3.65
N PHE A 104 -3.28 7.31 4.18
CA PHE A 104 -2.64 6.01 4.33
C PHE A 104 -2.42 5.29 2.99
N LEU A 105 -3.13 5.68 1.91
CA LEU A 105 -2.92 5.23 0.53
C LEU A 105 -2.24 6.28 -0.36
N SER A 106 -1.51 7.24 0.22
CA SER A 106 -0.82 8.30 -0.57
C SER A 106 0.20 7.77 -1.59
N TYR A 107 0.58 6.48 -1.51
CA TYR A 107 1.43 5.80 -2.48
C TYR A 107 0.67 5.26 -3.70
N ALA A 108 -0.65 5.15 -3.63
CA ALA A 108 -1.49 4.52 -4.64
C ALA A 108 -1.70 5.45 -5.85
N PRO A 109 -1.43 5.01 -7.09
CA PRO A 109 -1.81 5.77 -8.27
C PRO A 109 -3.33 5.86 -8.42
N ILE A 110 -3.79 7.00 -8.94
CA ILE A 110 -5.20 7.27 -9.23
C ILE A 110 -5.39 7.29 -10.75
N ILE A 111 -6.35 6.52 -11.26
CA ILE A 111 -6.71 6.46 -12.66
C ILE A 111 -8.21 6.68 -12.84
N SER A 112 -8.60 7.48 -13.83
CA SER A 112 -10.00 7.60 -14.22
C SER A 112 -10.36 6.71 -15.43
N VAL A 113 -11.54 6.12 -15.36
CA VAL A 113 -12.11 5.22 -16.38
C VAL A 113 -13.61 5.45 -16.56
N SER A 114 -14.13 5.05 -17.71
CA SER A 114 -15.57 4.82 -17.90
C SER A 114 -15.74 3.38 -18.33
N ALA A 115 -16.16 2.51 -17.42
CA ALA A 115 -16.37 1.10 -17.74
C ALA A 115 -17.46 0.92 -18.81
N LEU A 116 -18.56 1.67 -18.71
CA LEU A 116 -19.67 1.61 -19.67
C LEU A 116 -19.25 2.05 -21.07
N GLY A 117 -18.44 3.12 -21.17
CA GLY A 117 -17.91 3.60 -22.44
C GLY A 117 -16.59 2.95 -22.88
N GLY A 118 -16.04 2.00 -22.12
CA GLY A 118 -14.72 1.39 -22.35
C GLY A 118 -13.51 2.34 -22.23
N LYS A 119 -13.72 3.62 -21.87
CA LYS A 119 -12.69 4.64 -21.88
C LYS A 119 -11.62 4.34 -20.82
N ARG A 120 -10.36 4.24 -21.26
CA ARG A 120 -9.15 4.02 -20.43
C ARG A 120 -9.10 2.71 -19.65
N VAL A 121 -10.07 1.80 -19.77
CA VAL A 121 -10.07 0.50 -19.07
C VAL A 121 -8.82 -0.33 -19.41
N HIS A 122 -8.38 -0.28 -20.68
CA HIS A 122 -7.16 -0.95 -21.14
C HIS A 122 -5.88 -0.53 -20.39
N LYS A 123 -5.88 0.62 -19.69
CA LYS A 123 -4.72 1.08 -18.90
C LYS A 123 -4.61 0.39 -17.54
N ILE A 124 -5.64 -0.31 -17.08
CA ILE A 124 -5.64 -0.98 -15.77
C ILE A 124 -4.66 -2.15 -15.78
N TYR A 125 -4.66 -3.01 -16.81
CA TYR A 125 -3.80 -4.19 -16.84
C TYR A 125 -2.30 -3.86 -16.78
N PRO A 126 -1.75 -2.93 -17.58
CA PRO A 126 -0.35 -2.53 -17.45
C PRO A 126 -0.02 -1.99 -16.05
N LEU A 127 -0.94 -1.26 -15.43
CA LEU A 127 -0.75 -0.70 -14.09
C LEU A 127 -0.74 -1.78 -13.00
N ILE A 128 -1.59 -2.81 -13.11
CA ILE A 128 -1.56 -3.97 -12.21
C ILE A 128 -0.19 -4.65 -12.32
N VAL A 129 0.29 -4.90 -13.54
CA VAL A 129 1.59 -5.55 -13.77
C VAL A 129 2.74 -4.72 -13.20
N GLU A 130 2.72 -3.40 -13.40
CA GLU A 130 3.73 -2.49 -12.85
C GLU A 130 3.73 -2.55 -11.31
N ILE A 131 2.57 -2.44 -10.68
CA ILE A 131 2.46 -2.46 -9.22
C ILE A 131 2.83 -3.82 -8.66
N TYR A 132 2.43 -4.92 -9.29
CA TYR A 132 2.84 -6.26 -8.88
C TYR A 132 4.36 -6.44 -8.94
N LYS A 133 5.01 -5.95 -10.00
CA LYS A 133 6.47 -5.94 -10.11
C LYS A 133 7.11 -5.10 -9.00
N ASN A 134 6.56 -3.92 -8.71
CA ASN A 134 7.02 -3.08 -7.61
C ASN A 134 6.81 -3.77 -6.26
N TYR A 135 5.68 -4.46 -6.09
CA TYR A 135 5.26 -5.09 -4.84
C TYR A 135 6.27 -6.17 -4.47
N THR A 136 6.50 -7.10 -5.40
CA THR A 136 7.40 -8.26 -5.32
C THR A 136 8.90 -7.93 -5.40
N GLN A 137 9.28 -6.66 -5.49
CA GLN A 137 10.66 -6.27 -5.77
C GLN A 137 11.62 -6.66 -4.64
N LYS A 138 12.71 -7.36 -5.00
CA LYS A 138 13.85 -7.63 -4.11
C LYS A 138 14.91 -6.54 -4.27
N ILE A 139 15.15 -5.79 -3.20
CA ILE A 139 16.12 -4.70 -3.12
C ILE A 139 17.42 -5.25 -2.54
N GLN A 140 18.53 -5.03 -3.25
CA GLN A 140 19.85 -5.41 -2.77
C GLN A 140 20.21 -4.63 -1.49
N THR A 141 20.71 -5.35 -0.48
CA THR A 141 21.08 -4.77 0.81
C THR A 141 22.10 -3.63 0.67
N SER A 142 23.07 -3.73 -0.25
CA SER A 142 24.04 -2.67 -0.52
C SER A 142 23.37 -1.37 -0.97
N LYS A 143 22.55 -1.43 -2.04
CA LYS A 143 21.80 -0.29 -2.57
C LYS A 143 20.84 0.30 -1.55
N LEU A 144 20.17 -0.55 -0.78
CA LEU A 144 19.28 -0.11 0.30
C LEU A 144 20.04 0.72 1.34
N ASN A 145 21.23 0.27 1.76
CA ASN A 145 22.04 0.98 2.74
C ASN A 145 22.68 2.25 2.20
N GLU A 146 22.99 2.29 0.90
CA GLU A 146 23.44 3.50 0.21
C GLU A 146 22.37 4.60 0.30
N VAL A 147 21.13 4.31 -0.11
CA VAL A 147 20.01 5.27 -0.06
C VAL A 147 19.72 5.74 1.37
N ILE A 148 19.70 4.83 2.35
CA ILE A 148 19.52 5.19 3.77
C ILE A 148 20.68 6.04 4.28
N GLY A 149 21.91 5.71 3.88
CA GLY A 149 23.12 6.47 4.23
C GLY A 149 23.07 7.90 3.68
N GLU A 150 22.67 8.08 2.43
CA GLU A 150 22.51 9.40 1.81
C GLU A 150 21.37 10.20 2.46
N ALA A 151 20.23 9.57 2.72
CA ALA A 151 19.09 10.21 3.38
C ALA A 151 19.46 10.68 4.80
N THR A 152 20.19 9.85 5.57
CA THR A 152 20.62 10.20 6.94
C THR A 152 21.75 11.23 6.98
N LYS A 153 22.59 11.33 5.93
CA LYS A 153 23.55 12.42 5.79
C LYS A 153 22.85 13.75 5.47
N THR A 154 21.89 13.72 4.55
CA THR A 154 21.15 14.91 4.09
C THR A 154 20.24 15.45 5.19
N HIS A 155 19.54 14.56 5.89
CA HIS A 155 18.66 14.90 6.99
C HIS A 155 18.98 14.03 8.21
N PRO A 156 19.91 14.45 9.09
CA PRO A 156 20.33 13.68 10.25
C PRO A 156 19.18 13.34 11.20
N LEU A 157 19.26 12.15 11.81
CA LEU A 157 18.35 11.74 12.88
C LEU A 157 18.48 12.69 14.08
N PRO A 158 17.36 13.20 14.63
CA PRO A 158 17.38 13.97 15.87
C PRO A 158 18.00 13.16 17.02
N ARG A 159 18.71 13.84 17.91
CA ARG A 159 19.20 13.22 19.15
C ARG A 159 18.03 12.94 20.09
N ASP A 160 18.09 11.82 20.79
CA ASP A 160 17.14 11.47 21.86
C ASP A 160 17.78 11.76 23.21
N LYS A 161 17.29 12.78 23.93
CA LYS A 161 17.81 13.20 25.25
C LYS A 161 19.34 13.37 25.26
N GLY A 162 19.87 14.04 24.23
CA GLY A 162 21.31 14.26 24.05
C GLY A 162 22.11 13.07 23.51
N ARG A 163 21.52 11.87 23.43
CA ARG A 163 22.17 10.68 22.89
C ARG A 163 21.97 10.57 21.38
N VAL A 164 23.02 10.12 20.69
CA VAL A 164 23.00 9.91 19.24
C VAL A 164 22.03 8.77 18.89
N VAL A 165 21.17 9.00 17.91
CA VAL A 165 20.35 7.95 17.28
C VAL A 165 20.98 7.58 15.95
N LYS A 166 21.24 6.30 15.73
CA LYS A 166 21.94 5.80 14.54
C LYS A 166 21.23 4.58 13.99
N ILE A 167 21.01 4.60 12.67
CA ILE A 167 20.72 3.41 11.86
C ILE A 167 22.08 2.80 11.49
N TYR A 168 22.30 1.55 11.86
CA TYR A 168 23.52 0.82 11.53
C TYR A 168 23.46 0.28 10.11
N TYR A 169 22.37 -0.39 9.78
CA TYR A 169 22.08 -0.88 8.45
C TYR A 169 20.59 -1.18 8.32
N ALA A 170 20.13 -1.35 7.09
CA ALA A 170 18.80 -1.78 6.73
C ALA A 170 18.86 -3.08 5.92
N VAL A 171 17.86 -3.94 6.08
CA VAL A 171 17.72 -5.19 5.32
C VAL A 171 16.25 -5.40 4.96
N GLN A 172 15.99 -5.74 3.70
CA GLN A 172 14.68 -6.23 3.29
C GLN A 172 14.56 -7.71 3.68
N PHE A 173 13.49 -8.06 4.39
CA PHE A 173 13.24 -9.43 4.85
C PHE A 173 11.93 -10.02 4.29
N LYS A 174 11.08 -9.21 3.66
CA LYS A 174 9.87 -9.65 2.92
C LYS A 174 9.67 -8.81 1.65
N THR A 175 9.11 -9.43 0.60
CA THR A 175 8.87 -8.81 -0.72
C THR A 175 7.39 -8.73 -1.09
N ALA A 176 6.44 -9.20 -0.29
CA ALA A 176 5.01 -9.09 -0.59
C ALA A 176 4.24 -8.99 0.74
N PRO A 177 4.25 -7.82 1.41
CA PRO A 177 4.76 -6.51 0.95
C PRO A 177 6.27 -6.30 1.18
N ILE A 178 6.77 -5.15 0.72
CA ILE A 178 8.14 -4.68 1.00
C ILE A 178 8.28 -4.34 2.49
N MET A 179 8.89 -5.27 3.23
CA MET A 179 9.22 -5.05 4.64
C MET A 179 10.72 -4.94 4.84
N ILE A 180 11.14 -3.83 5.46
CA ILE A 180 12.52 -3.47 5.69
C ILE A 180 12.75 -3.29 7.19
N ALA A 181 13.69 -4.06 7.73
CA ALA A 181 14.17 -3.87 9.09
C ALA A 181 15.24 -2.77 9.11
N LEU A 182 15.06 -1.77 9.96
CA LEU A 182 16.07 -0.76 10.26
C LEU A 182 16.76 -1.15 11.56
N ILE A 183 18.01 -1.60 11.49
CA ILE A 183 18.77 -1.99 12.67
C ILE A 183 19.38 -0.74 13.30
N MET A 184 18.95 -0.43 14.52
CA MET A 184 19.23 0.85 15.18
C MET A 184 19.69 0.65 16.61
N ASN A 185 20.38 1.66 17.15
CA ASN A 185 20.74 1.68 18.57
C ASN A 185 19.55 2.02 19.48
N ARG A 186 18.60 2.84 19.00
CA ARG A 186 17.42 3.29 19.74
C ARG A 186 16.15 3.26 18.86
N PRO A 187 15.57 2.07 18.61
CA PRO A 187 14.44 1.90 17.68
C PRO A 187 13.19 2.69 18.07
N LYS A 188 12.90 2.79 19.37
CA LYS A 188 11.75 3.52 19.91
C LYS A 188 11.82 5.04 19.67
N CYS A 189 12.99 5.57 19.31
CA CYS A 189 13.20 7.00 19.07
C CYS A 189 12.96 7.39 17.61
N LEU A 190 12.67 6.43 16.72
CA LEU A 190 12.38 6.74 15.33
C LEU A 190 10.94 7.24 15.18
N HIS A 191 10.79 8.57 15.22
CA HIS A 191 9.52 9.24 15.08
C HIS A 191 8.86 8.97 13.71
N PHE A 192 7.52 8.98 13.66
CA PHE A 192 6.76 8.65 12.45
C PHE A 192 7.09 9.56 11.26
N SER A 193 7.38 10.85 11.51
CA SER A 193 7.74 11.79 10.45
C SER A 193 9.04 11.38 9.75
N TYR A 194 10.02 10.90 10.51
CA TYR A 194 11.29 10.42 9.95
C TYR A 194 11.11 9.08 9.23
N LYS A 195 10.25 8.19 9.74
CA LYS A 195 9.84 6.97 8.99
C LYS A 195 9.24 7.34 7.64
N ARG A 196 8.30 8.30 7.61
CA ARG A 196 7.68 8.79 6.37
C ARG A 196 8.71 9.37 5.41
N TYR A 197 9.66 10.16 5.92
CA TYR A 197 10.77 10.68 5.12
C TYR A 197 11.59 9.56 4.46
N LEU A 198 12.04 8.57 5.24
CA LEU A 198 12.79 7.42 4.70
C LEU A 198 11.96 6.62 3.70
N THR A 199 10.69 6.34 4.00
CA THR A 199 9.76 5.66 3.11
C THR A 199 9.64 6.40 1.77
N ASN A 200 9.54 7.73 1.77
CA ASN A 200 9.47 8.51 0.53
C ASN A 200 10.79 8.44 -0.26
N LYS A 201 11.94 8.53 0.42
CA LYS A 201 13.25 8.37 -0.24
C LYS A 201 13.44 7.00 -0.87
N LEU A 202 13.08 5.94 -0.15
CA LEU A 202 13.10 4.59 -0.70
C LEU A 202 12.16 4.45 -1.90
N ARG A 203 10.96 5.04 -1.83
CA ARG A 203 10.01 5.02 -2.93
C ARG A 203 10.55 5.69 -4.19
N GLU A 204 11.13 6.88 -4.05
CA GLU A 204 11.77 7.64 -5.13
C GLU A 204 12.92 6.84 -5.75
N SER A 205 13.83 6.29 -4.92
CA SER A 205 15.04 5.60 -5.40
C SER A 205 14.78 4.24 -6.07
N PHE A 206 13.72 3.54 -5.68
CA PHE A 206 13.43 2.18 -6.13
C PHE A 206 12.16 2.05 -6.98
N ASN A 207 11.55 3.17 -7.36
CA ASN A 207 10.28 3.23 -8.11
C ASN A 207 9.16 2.41 -7.47
N LEU A 208 8.93 2.56 -6.17
CA LEU A 208 7.95 1.76 -5.41
C LEU A 208 6.57 2.43 -5.39
N THR A 209 6.11 2.88 -6.56
CA THR A 209 4.78 3.47 -6.73
C THR A 209 3.71 2.38 -6.62
N GLY A 210 2.59 2.71 -5.98
CA GLY A 210 1.47 1.78 -5.80
C GLY A 210 1.65 0.76 -4.70
N VAL A 211 2.79 0.77 -3.98
CA VAL A 211 3.08 -0.26 -2.96
C VAL A 211 3.40 0.33 -1.58
N PRO A 212 2.98 -0.36 -0.51
CA PRO A 212 3.36 0.00 0.85
C PRO A 212 4.81 -0.39 1.12
N ILE A 213 5.50 0.44 1.90
CA ILE A 213 6.85 0.18 2.40
C ILE A 213 6.78 0.18 3.92
N VAL A 214 7.00 -0.98 4.53
CA VAL A 214 6.89 -1.18 5.96
C VAL A 214 8.28 -1.09 6.57
N LEU A 215 8.55 0.00 7.30
CA LEU A 215 9.81 0.19 8.02
C LEU A 215 9.67 -0.27 9.47
N ILE A 216 10.44 -1.30 9.84
CA ILE A 216 10.44 -1.89 11.19
C ILE A 216 11.76 -1.56 11.89
N PRO A 217 11.77 -0.59 12.83
CA PRO A 217 12.93 -0.34 13.65
C PRO A 217 13.17 -1.51 14.62
N LYS A 218 14.37 -2.07 14.64
CA LYS A 218 14.77 -3.16 15.54
C LYS A 218 16.09 -2.85 16.23
N LYS A 219 16.26 -3.31 17.47
CA LYS A 219 17.55 -3.21 18.16
C LYS A 219 18.49 -4.28 17.62
N ARG A 220 19.79 -4.00 17.57
CA ARG A 220 20.78 -5.01 17.20
C ARG A 220 20.70 -6.21 18.15
N GLY A 221 20.54 -7.42 17.61
CA GLY A 221 20.45 -8.67 18.38
C GLY A 221 19.05 -9.05 18.86
N GLU A 222 18.01 -8.32 18.44
CA GLU A 222 16.61 -8.64 18.76
C GLU A 222 16.06 -9.58 17.68
N SER A 223 15.84 -10.86 18.01
CA SER A 223 15.14 -11.84 17.17
C SER A 223 13.61 -11.68 17.33
N ASP A 224 12.85 -12.05 16.30
CA ASP A 224 11.38 -11.97 16.31
C ASP A 224 10.70 -12.95 17.29
N GLU A 225 11.43 -13.94 17.80
CA GLU A 225 10.95 -14.94 18.77
C GLU A 225 10.61 -14.34 20.15
N ASN A 226 11.12 -13.16 20.49
CA ASN A 226 10.93 -12.56 21.82
C ASN A 226 9.65 -11.71 21.96
N LYS A 227 8.71 -11.77 21.01
CA LYS A 227 7.46 -10.97 21.04
C LYS A 227 6.19 -11.78 21.32
N GLU A 228 6.30 -13.10 21.52
CA GLU A 228 5.18 -13.98 21.87
C GLU A 228 5.17 -14.41 23.36
N GLN A 229 5.86 -13.68 24.24
CA GLN A 229 5.78 -13.86 25.70
C GLN A 229 5.18 -12.64 26.39
#